data_AF-A0A4Z0B4Z9-F1
#
_entry.id   AF-A0A4Z0B4Z9-F1
#
_cell.length_a   1.000
_cell.length_b   1.000
_cell.length_c   1.000
_cell.angle_alpha   90.00
_cell.angle_beta   90.00
_cell.angle_gamma   90.00
#
_symmetry.space_group_name_H-M   'P 1'
#
loop_
_entity.id
_entity.type
_entity.pdbx_description
1 polymer ?
#
loop_
_entity_poly.entity_id
_entity_poly.type
_entity_poly.pdbx_seq_one_letter_code
_entity_poly.pdbx_strand_id
1 'polypeptide(L)'
;MELENKLKHLVHSIKAMAPTIDAAAKRIRTTQFKESFNKNDYNSWCQSVTGEILVKLRLFTEQNLSFIETMSVLTVTRYTFEASVWLKLFETDPRYGLVYASQLIDTQLNHWEDQRKQLVREIHLLNDLDKQQSDWLSEELLRLETMEDVEKARSESATVYHRATQMIDNVAARKFSIYADQAVHLGYSTVASMLEAEAMPQVKASIKAIKKEKASFVSALPDDIKALASTPWSWSKMAKFVGMGDEYGYIYTFTSTLMHATPASLTTDQKNLELHEMLIFFKFINIKFLDAIEASEKY
;
A
#
# COMPACT_ATOMS: atom_id res chain seq x y z
N MET A 1 10.69 -21.15 27.30
CA MET A 1 9.49 -21.87 27.81
C MET A 1 8.44 -20.94 28.41
N GLU A 2 8.69 -20.21 29.51
CA GLU A 2 7.64 -19.36 30.14
C GLU A 2 7.20 -18.19 29.23
N LEU A 3 8.15 -17.47 28.61
CA LEU A 3 7.84 -16.36 27.70
C LEU A 3 7.11 -16.82 26.44
N GLU A 4 7.49 -17.96 25.86
CA GLU A 4 6.83 -18.54 24.69
C GLU A 4 5.40 -18.94 25.01
N ASN A 5 5.14 -19.49 26.20
CA ASN A 5 3.78 -19.81 26.63
C ASN A 5 2.95 -18.54 26.82
N LYS A 6 3.50 -17.49 27.44
CA LYS A 6 2.85 -16.18 27.56
C LYS A 6 2.52 -15.59 26.18
N LEU A 7 3.46 -15.68 25.24
CA LEU A 7 3.28 -15.23 23.86
C LEU A 7 2.15 -15.99 23.16
N LYS A 8 2.16 -17.32 23.23
CA LYS A 8 1.11 -18.17 22.66
C LYS A 8 -0.27 -17.85 23.24
N HIS A 9 -0.36 -17.68 24.56
CA HIS A 9 -1.61 -17.29 25.21
C HIS A 9 -2.12 -15.93 24.73
N LEU A 10 -1.22 -14.96 24.57
CA LEU A 10 -1.59 -13.63 24.11
C LEU A 10 -2.05 -13.63 22.65
N VAL A 11 -1.37 -14.35 21.77
CA VAL A 11 -1.82 -14.54 20.39
C VAL A 11 -3.18 -15.24 20.36
N HIS A 12 -3.39 -16.27 21.18
CA HIS A 12 -4.69 -16.93 21.29
C HIS A 12 -5.78 -15.96 21.76
N SER A 13 -5.50 -15.13 22.76
CA SER A 13 -6.42 -14.10 23.27
C SER A 13 -6.82 -13.11 22.17
N ILE A 14 -5.84 -12.58 21.41
CA ILE A 14 -6.11 -11.65 20.30
C ILE A 14 -6.98 -12.32 19.23
N LYS A 15 -6.66 -13.57 18.86
CA LYS A 15 -7.45 -14.32 17.87
C LYS A 15 -8.86 -14.61 18.36
N ALA A 16 -9.04 -14.85 19.66
CA ALA A 16 -10.35 -15.08 20.26
C ALA A 16 -11.26 -13.84 20.22
N MET A 17 -10.73 -12.63 19.99
CA MET A 17 -11.53 -11.42 19.81
C MET A 17 -12.21 -11.33 18.44
N ALA A 18 -11.84 -12.17 17.46
CA ALA A 18 -12.34 -12.07 16.08
C ALA A 18 -13.88 -12.03 15.99
N PRO A 19 -14.65 -12.86 16.70
CA PRO A 19 -16.12 -12.81 16.66
C PRO A 19 -16.67 -11.50 17.23
N THR A 20 -16.07 -10.97 18.30
CA THR A 20 -16.49 -9.71 18.92
C THR A 20 -16.22 -8.52 18.01
N ILE A 21 -15.04 -8.49 17.38
CA ILE A 21 -14.67 -7.46 16.39
C ILE A 21 -15.62 -7.51 15.19
N ASP A 22 -15.93 -8.70 14.68
CA ASP A 22 -16.85 -8.88 13.55
C ASP A 22 -18.27 -8.41 13.89
N ALA A 23 -18.76 -8.74 15.10
CA ALA A 23 -20.06 -8.28 15.58
C ALA A 23 -20.11 -6.75 15.70
N ALA A 24 -19.08 -6.12 16.29
CA ALA A 24 -18.97 -4.67 16.40
C ALA A 24 -18.93 -4.00 15.01
N ALA A 25 -18.13 -4.53 14.08
CA ALA A 25 -18.05 -4.02 12.72
C ALA A 25 -19.38 -4.09 11.97
N LYS A 26 -20.10 -5.22 12.08
CA LYS A 26 -21.42 -5.42 11.47
C LYS A 26 -22.46 -4.46 12.04
N ARG A 27 -22.43 -4.21 13.35
CA ARG A 27 -23.35 -3.30 14.05
C ARG A 27 -23.28 -1.88 13.51
N ILE A 28 -22.08 -1.35 13.25
CA ILE A 28 -21.90 0.05 12.81
C ILE A 28 -21.92 0.22 11.28
N ARG A 29 -21.81 -0.86 10.50
CA ARG A 29 -21.79 -0.85 9.02
C ARG A 29 -23.09 -1.38 8.40
N THR A 30 -24.23 -1.04 8.97
CA THR A 30 -25.55 -1.47 8.47
C THR A 30 -25.80 -0.93 7.05
N THR A 31 -26.67 -1.61 6.29
CA THR A 31 -27.11 -1.11 4.97
C THR A 31 -27.75 0.27 5.08
N GLN A 32 -28.57 0.49 6.12
CA GLN A 32 -29.17 1.79 6.40
C GLN A 32 -28.12 2.89 6.55
N PHE A 33 -27.05 2.64 7.33
CA PHE A 33 -25.98 3.62 7.49
C PHE A 33 -25.29 3.94 6.16
N LYS A 34 -25.03 2.92 5.33
CA LYS A 34 -24.41 3.12 4.00
C LYS A 34 -25.28 3.98 3.09
N GLU A 35 -26.60 3.79 3.14
CA GLU A 35 -27.56 4.57 2.37
C GLU A 35 -27.71 6.01 2.88
N SER A 36 -27.58 6.21 4.20
CA SER A 36 -27.67 7.54 4.83
C SER A 36 -26.33 8.27 4.95
N PHE A 37 -25.23 7.69 4.46
CA PHE A 37 -23.88 8.26 4.63
C PHE A 37 -23.78 9.64 3.99
N ASN A 38 -23.40 10.64 4.78
CA ASN A 38 -23.21 11.99 4.30
C ASN A 38 -21.72 12.37 4.30
N LYS A 39 -21.15 12.54 3.11
CA LYS A 39 -19.73 12.90 2.93
C LYS A 39 -19.34 14.27 3.51
N ASN A 40 -20.30 15.13 3.82
CA ASN A 40 -20.06 16.45 4.42
C ASN A 40 -20.32 16.47 5.93
N ASP A 41 -20.69 15.32 6.51
CA ASP A 41 -20.90 15.17 7.95
C ASP A 41 -19.72 14.43 8.58
N TYR A 42 -19.14 15.02 9.62
CA TYR A 42 -17.99 14.43 10.29
C TYR A 42 -18.35 13.15 11.05
N ASN A 43 -19.56 13.02 11.59
CA ASN A 43 -19.98 11.81 12.32
C ASN A 43 -20.10 10.61 11.38
N SER A 44 -20.66 10.83 10.19
CA SER A 44 -20.70 9.84 9.11
C SER A 44 -19.30 9.31 8.81
N TRP A 45 -18.29 10.18 8.68
CA TRP A 45 -16.91 9.75 8.48
C TRP A 45 -16.33 9.00 9.67
N CYS A 46 -16.50 9.50 10.90
CA CYS A 46 -15.98 8.82 12.09
C CYS A 46 -16.55 7.39 12.22
N GLN A 47 -17.88 7.23 12.08
CA GLN A 47 -18.53 5.92 12.11
C GLN A 47 -18.04 4.99 10.99
N SER A 48 -17.94 5.51 9.77
CA SER A 48 -17.46 4.74 8.62
C SER A 48 -16.04 4.24 8.84
N VAL A 49 -15.13 5.11 9.28
CA VAL A 49 -13.72 4.77 9.51
C VAL A 49 -13.55 3.80 10.66
N THR A 50 -14.26 3.98 11.77
CA THR A 50 -14.26 3.02 12.88
C THR A 50 -14.72 1.63 12.41
N GLY A 51 -15.74 1.56 11.55
CA GLY A 51 -16.18 0.33 10.90
C GLY A 51 -15.10 -0.35 10.06
N GLU A 52 -14.42 0.41 9.21
CA GLU A 52 -13.34 -0.14 8.36
C GLU A 52 -12.12 -0.57 9.18
N ILE A 53 -11.78 0.17 10.26
CA ILE A 53 -10.72 -0.23 11.20
C ILE A 53 -11.03 -1.60 11.79
N LEU A 54 -12.23 -1.81 12.36
CA LEU A 54 -12.60 -3.09 12.96
C LEU A 54 -12.50 -4.25 11.95
N VAL A 55 -12.92 -4.03 10.70
CA VAL A 55 -12.76 -5.06 9.66
C VAL A 55 -11.30 -5.36 9.37
N LYS A 56 -10.43 -4.35 9.34
CA LYS A 56 -9.00 -4.59 9.17
C LYS A 56 -8.39 -5.33 10.37
N LEU A 57 -8.79 -5.00 11.61
CA LEU A 57 -8.34 -5.71 12.81
C LEU A 57 -8.79 -7.18 12.78
N ARG A 58 -10.03 -7.46 12.36
CA ARG A 58 -10.52 -8.83 12.15
C ARG A 58 -9.63 -9.58 11.14
N LEU A 59 -9.31 -8.98 10.00
CA LEU A 59 -8.44 -9.62 9.00
C LEU A 59 -7.07 -9.96 9.59
N PHE A 60 -6.50 -9.12 10.46
CA PHE A 60 -5.25 -9.45 11.14
C PHE A 60 -5.35 -10.66 12.05
N THR A 61 -6.47 -10.86 12.75
CA THR A 61 -6.68 -12.07 13.57
C THR A 61 -6.68 -13.36 12.75
N GLU A 62 -7.11 -13.28 11.49
CA GLU A 62 -7.21 -14.41 10.57
C GLU A 62 -5.89 -14.67 9.82
N GLN A 63 -5.25 -13.61 9.32
CA GLN A 63 -4.17 -13.71 8.34
C GLN A 63 -2.77 -13.57 8.96
N ASN A 64 -2.58 -12.59 9.86
CA ASN A 64 -1.24 -12.18 10.31
C ASN A 64 -0.79 -12.83 11.63
N LEU A 65 -1.68 -13.56 12.30
CA LEU A 65 -1.42 -14.23 13.58
C LEU A 65 -1.36 -15.76 13.45
N SER A 66 -1.21 -16.27 12.23
CA SER A 66 -1.04 -17.70 11.96
C SER A 66 0.42 -18.14 12.13
N PHE A 67 1.37 -17.23 11.89
CA PHE A 67 2.79 -17.42 12.17
C PHE A 67 3.32 -16.16 12.87
N ILE A 68 4.11 -16.35 13.94
CA ILE A 68 4.66 -15.23 14.72
C ILE A 68 6.07 -14.93 14.19
N GLU A 69 6.18 -13.85 13.42
CA GLU A 69 7.45 -13.34 12.91
C GLU A 69 7.56 -11.83 13.11
N THR A 70 8.79 -11.33 13.18
CA THR A 70 9.11 -9.90 13.38
C THR A 70 8.33 -8.97 12.46
N MET A 71 8.35 -9.23 11.14
CA MET A 71 7.74 -8.34 10.16
C MET A 71 6.22 -8.26 10.29
N SER A 72 5.56 -9.41 10.49
CA SER A 72 4.12 -9.47 10.73
C SER A 72 3.73 -8.75 12.04
N VAL A 73 4.47 -8.96 13.13
CA VAL A 73 4.23 -8.29 14.43
C VAL A 73 4.36 -6.78 14.30
N LEU A 74 5.44 -6.29 13.70
CA LEU A 74 5.69 -4.85 13.53
C LEU A 74 4.66 -4.18 12.61
N THR A 75 4.26 -4.87 11.53
CA THR A 75 3.24 -4.36 10.59
C THR A 75 1.89 -4.21 11.28
N VAL A 76 1.43 -5.24 11.99
CA VAL A 76 0.16 -5.20 12.73
C VAL A 76 0.22 -4.14 13.83
N THR A 77 1.33 -4.07 14.57
CA THR A 77 1.54 -3.04 15.61
C THR A 77 1.41 -1.63 15.04
N ARG A 78 2.14 -1.33 13.95
CA ARG A 78 2.17 0.00 13.35
C ARG A 78 0.78 0.41 12.88
N TYR A 79 0.09 -0.48 12.15
CA TYR A 79 -1.28 -0.20 11.71
C TYR A 79 -2.20 0.06 12.90
N THR A 80 -2.14 -0.81 13.91
CA THR A 80 -3.01 -0.72 15.10
C THR A 80 -2.77 0.59 15.86
N PHE A 81 -1.52 1.03 15.95
CA PHE A 81 -1.15 2.33 16.51
C PHE A 81 -1.74 3.49 15.69
N GLU A 82 -1.55 3.50 14.37
CA GLU A 82 -2.08 4.56 13.49
C GLU A 82 -3.61 4.62 13.51
N ALA A 83 -4.28 3.46 13.55
CA ALA A 83 -5.72 3.36 13.75
C ALA A 83 -6.17 3.91 15.11
N SER A 84 -5.43 3.60 16.18
CA SER A 84 -5.72 4.11 17.53
C SER A 84 -5.60 5.63 17.60
N VAL A 85 -4.62 6.22 16.91
CA VAL A 85 -4.48 7.68 16.80
C VAL A 85 -5.72 8.28 16.14
N TRP A 86 -6.20 7.71 15.03
CA TRP A 86 -7.44 8.16 14.40
C TRP A 86 -8.66 8.07 15.31
N LEU A 87 -8.85 6.93 15.98
CA LEU A 87 -9.98 6.76 16.90
C LEU A 87 -9.94 7.80 18.02
N LYS A 88 -8.79 8.03 18.65
CA LYS A 88 -8.65 9.07 19.68
C LYS A 88 -8.85 10.49 19.15
N LEU A 89 -8.44 10.77 17.91
CA LEU A 89 -8.71 12.07 17.27
C LEU A 89 -10.21 12.30 17.13
N PHE A 90 -10.97 11.28 16.69
CA PHE A 90 -12.44 11.38 16.57
C PHE A 90 -13.11 11.59 17.93
N GLU A 91 -12.60 10.96 18.98
CA GLU A 91 -13.10 11.15 20.35
C GLU A 91 -12.78 12.53 20.91
N THR A 92 -11.60 13.07 20.58
CA THR A 92 -11.14 14.37 21.09
C THR A 92 -11.82 15.52 20.35
N ASP A 93 -11.92 15.42 19.02
CA ASP A 93 -12.57 16.41 18.15
C ASP A 93 -13.16 15.69 16.92
N PRO A 94 -14.50 15.46 16.89
CA PRO A 94 -15.16 14.76 15.80
C PRO A 94 -14.93 15.37 14.42
N ARG A 95 -14.58 16.66 14.31
CA ARG A 95 -14.26 17.31 13.02
C ARG A 95 -13.12 16.63 12.28
N TYR A 96 -12.27 15.87 12.98
CA TYR A 96 -11.25 15.03 12.36
C TYR A 96 -11.83 13.96 11.41
N GLY A 97 -13.12 13.63 11.48
CA GLY A 97 -13.79 12.83 10.45
C GLY A 97 -13.71 13.47 9.06
N LEU A 98 -13.92 14.80 8.96
CA LEU A 98 -13.78 15.52 7.69
C LEU A 98 -12.30 15.76 7.32
N VAL A 99 -11.40 15.84 8.31
CA VAL A 99 -9.95 15.84 8.05
C VAL A 99 -9.52 14.51 7.43
N TYR A 100 -10.00 13.37 7.95
CA TYR A 100 -9.78 12.05 7.38
C TYR A 100 -10.26 12.00 5.93
N ALA A 101 -11.48 12.49 5.66
CA ALA A 101 -12.03 12.56 4.31
C ALA A 101 -11.13 13.36 3.35
N SER A 102 -10.62 14.51 3.79
CA SER A 102 -9.66 15.30 3.01
C SER A 102 -8.39 14.51 2.71
N GLN A 103 -7.82 13.84 3.72
CA GLN A 103 -6.61 13.02 3.57
C GLN A 103 -6.84 11.82 2.64
N LEU A 104 -8.02 11.21 2.68
CA LEU A 104 -8.40 10.13 1.78
C LEU A 104 -8.42 10.60 0.33
N ILE A 105 -9.09 11.72 0.04
CA ILE A 105 -9.15 12.30 -1.31
C ILE A 105 -7.74 12.64 -1.82
N ASP A 106 -6.90 13.22 -0.97
CA ASP A 106 -5.51 13.56 -1.31
C ASP A 106 -4.68 12.31 -1.60
N THR A 107 -4.84 11.26 -0.78
CA THR A 107 -4.14 9.98 -0.96
C THR A 107 -4.57 9.29 -2.25
N GLN A 108 -5.87 9.28 -2.55
CA GLN A 108 -6.39 8.74 -3.80
C GLN A 108 -5.86 9.51 -5.01
N LEU A 109 -5.84 10.84 -4.93
CA LEU A 109 -5.30 11.67 -6.01
C LEU A 109 -3.82 11.37 -6.26
N ASN A 110 -3.01 11.30 -5.20
CA ASN A 110 -1.59 10.96 -5.30
C ASN A 110 -1.38 9.56 -5.88
N HIS A 111 -2.17 8.57 -5.44
CA HIS A 111 -2.12 7.22 -5.98
C HIS A 111 -2.31 7.19 -7.51
N TRP A 112 -3.34 7.86 -8.02
CA TRP A 112 -3.59 7.88 -9.47
C TRP A 112 -2.54 8.71 -10.23
N GLU A 113 -2.04 9.80 -9.67
CA GLU A 113 -0.95 10.57 -10.29
C GLU A 113 0.35 9.76 -10.34
N ASP A 114 0.67 8.98 -9.31
CA ASP A 114 1.84 8.09 -9.30
C ASP A 114 1.65 6.89 -10.25
N GLN A 115 0.44 6.33 -10.32
CA GLN A 115 0.13 5.31 -11.32
C GLN A 115 0.26 5.86 -12.74
N ARG A 116 -0.15 7.11 -12.99
CA ARG A 116 0.07 7.78 -14.28
C ARG A 116 1.56 7.87 -14.61
N LYS A 117 2.39 8.31 -13.66
CA LYS A 117 3.85 8.38 -13.85
C LYS A 117 4.43 7.00 -14.13
N GLN A 118 3.98 5.98 -13.40
CA GLN A 118 4.41 4.60 -13.64
C GLN A 118 4.03 4.14 -15.05
N LEU A 119 2.78 4.33 -15.48
CA LEU A 119 2.36 3.96 -16.84
C LEU A 119 3.18 4.67 -17.92
N VAL A 120 3.46 5.98 -17.76
CA VAL A 120 4.34 6.70 -18.69
C VAL A 120 5.73 6.07 -18.72
N ARG A 121 6.30 5.72 -17.56
CA ARG A 121 7.59 5.03 -17.47
C ARG A 121 7.56 3.66 -18.16
N GLU A 122 6.49 2.89 -17.96
CA GLU A 122 6.30 1.57 -18.58
C GLU A 122 6.20 1.67 -20.09
N ILE A 123 5.35 2.56 -20.61
CA ILE A 123 5.20 2.80 -22.05
C ILE A 123 6.55 3.16 -22.69
N HIS A 124 7.29 4.08 -22.07
CA HIS A 124 8.61 4.47 -22.57
C HIS A 124 9.59 3.31 -22.55
N LEU A 125 9.65 2.56 -21.45
CA LEU A 125 10.51 1.39 -21.32
C LEU A 125 10.20 0.33 -22.40
N LEU A 126 8.92 0.03 -22.63
CA LEU A 126 8.51 -0.97 -23.62
C LEU A 126 8.89 -0.52 -25.04
N ASN A 127 8.64 0.74 -25.40
CA ASN A 127 9.06 1.28 -26.69
C ASN A 127 10.60 1.27 -26.85
N ASP A 128 11.35 1.56 -25.79
CA ASP A 128 12.81 1.49 -25.82
C ASP A 128 13.33 0.06 -25.99
N LEU A 129 12.66 -0.94 -25.39
CA LEU A 129 13.00 -2.36 -25.55
C LEU A 129 12.68 -2.86 -26.97
N ASP A 130 11.53 -2.47 -27.51
CA ASP A 130 11.12 -2.77 -28.89
C ASP A 130 12.11 -2.20 -29.91
N LYS A 131 12.53 -0.94 -29.69
CA LYS A 131 13.55 -0.28 -30.51
C LYS A 131 14.90 -0.99 -30.40
N GLN A 132 15.36 -1.31 -29.20
CA GLN A 132 16.61 -2.06 -29.00
C GLN A 132 16.57 -3.43 -29.70
N GLN A 133 15.43 -4.12 -29.66
CA GLN A 133 15.24 -5.38 -30.37
C GLN A 133 15.37 -5.19 -31.89
N SER A 134 14.71 -4.15 -32.43
CA SER A 134 14.70 -3.84 -33.86
C SER A 134 16.07 -3.39 -34.36
N ASP A 135 16.77 -2.54 -33.61
CA ASP A 135 18.12 -2.07 -33.93
C ASP A 135 19.11 -3.26 -33.96
N TRP A 136 19.09 -4.10 -32.91
CA TRP A 136 19.95 -5.28 -32.84
C TRP A 136 19.66 -6.28 -33.96
N LEU A 137 18.38 -6.54 -34.25
CA LEU A 137 17.98 -7.44 -35.32
C LEU A 137 18.47 -6.92 -36.69
N SER A 138 18.35 -5.61 -36.92
CA SER A 138 18.79 -4.99 -38.17
C SER A 138 20.31 -5.07 -38.34
N GLU A 139 21.08 -4.80 -37.28
CA GLU A 139 22.55 -4.93 -37.30
C GLU A 139 22.99 -6.37 -37.58
N GLU A 140 22.36 -7.35 -36.94
CA GLU A 140 22.74 -8.75 -37.09
C GLU A 140 22.33 -9.31 -38.46
N LEU A 141 21.19 -8.89 -39.01
CA LEU A 141 20.80 -9.25 -40.38
C LEU A 141 21.77 -8.67 -41.42
N LEU A 142 22.18 -7.40 -41.28
CA LEU A 142 23.21 -6.80 -42.14
C LEU A 142 24.54 -7.55 -42.05
N ARG A 143 24.96 -7.95 -40.83
CA ARG A 143 26.16 -8.77 -40.64
C ARG A 143 26.07 -10.08 -41.43
N LEU A 144 24.92 -10.77 -41.37
CA LEU A 144 24.71 -12.02 -42.09
C LEU A 144 24.69 -11.83 -43.62
N GLU A 145 24.13 -10.73 -44.13
CA GLU A 145 24.13 -10.42 -45.56
C GLU A 145 25.55 -10.21 -46.11
N THR A 146 26.47 -9.73 -45.27
CA THR A 146 27.88 -9.53 -45.64
C THR A 146 28.76 -10.78 -45.49
N MET A 147 28.21 -11.91 -45.05
CA MET A 147 28.99 -13.15 -44.88
C MET A 147 29.21 -13.87 -46.22
N GLU A 148 30.46 -14.27 -46.48
CA GLU A 148 30.83 -15.04 -47.69
C GLU A 148 30.26 -16.47 -47.69
N ASP A 149 30.11 -17.07 -46.51
CA ASP A 149 29.58 -18.43 -46.33
C ASP A 149 28.04 -18.40 -46.24
N VAL A 150 27.40 -18.62 -47.39
CA VAL A 150 25.95 -18.56 -47.57
C VAL A 150 25.20 -19.61 -46.74
N GLU A 151 25.74 -20.83 -46.60
CA GLU A 151 25.10 -21.89 -45.83
C GLU A 151 25.15 -21.59 -44.33
N LYS A 152 26.29 -21.08 -43.85
CA LYS A 152 26.42 -20.62 -42.48
C LYS A 152 25.54 -19.40 -42.18
N ALA A 153 25.48 -18.42 -43.09
CA ALA A 153 24.62 -17.25 -42.96
C ALA A 153 23.14 -17.65 -42.87
N ARG A 154 22.70 -18.62 -43.68
CA ARG A 154 21.33 -19.14 -43.66
C ARG A 154 20.99 -19.86 -42.35
N SER A 155 21.89 -20.69 -41.85
CA SER A 155 21.75 -21.38 -40.56
C SER A 155 21.69 -20.39 -39.39
N GLU A 156 22.56 -19.37 -39.39
CA GLU A 156 22.56 -18.35 -38.34
C GLU A 156 21.29 -17.48 -38.39
N SER A 157 20.85 -17.07 -39.57
CA SER A 157 19.63 -16.26 -39.79
C SER A 157 18.39 -16.87 -39.13
N ALA A 158 18.24 -18.20 -39.20
CA ALA A 158 17.13 -18.92 -38.59
C ALA A 158 17.06 -18.78 -37.05
N THR A 159 18.16 -18.39 -36.40
CA THR A 159 18.27 -18.29 -34.94
C THR A 159 18.43 -16.85 -34.42
N VAL A 160 18.69 -15.88 -35.30
CA VAL A 160 18.93 -14.47 -34.93
C VAL A 160 17.74 -13.90 -34.16
N TYR A 161 16.52 -14.09 -34.68
CA TYR A 161 15.32 -13.57 -34.04
C TYR A 161 15.12 -14.10 -32.61
N HIS A 162 15.40 -15.40 -32.40
CA HIS A 162 15.28 -16.02 -31.08
C HIS A 162 16.32 -15.46 -30.11
N ARG A 163 17.57 -15.24 -30.56
CA ARG A 163 18.62 -14.62 -29.75
C ARG A 163 18.29 -13.17 -29.38
N ALA A 164 17.79 -12.39 -30.34
CA ALA A 164 17.35 -11.01 -30.10
C ALA A 164 16.29 -10.96 -28.99
N THR A 165 15.27 -11.81 -29.12
CA THR A 165 14.15 -11.89 -28.17
C THR A 165 14.64 -12.26 -26.78
N GLN A 166 15.42 -13.35 -26.65
CA GLN A 166 15.97 -13.76 -25.34
C GLN A 166 16.86 -12.69 -24.70
N MET A 167 17.67 -11.97 -25.48
CA MET A 167 18.51 -10.91 -24.95
C MET A 167 17.64 -9.79 -24.37
N ILE A 168 16.63 -9.33 -25.11
CA ILE A 168 15.75 -8.25 -24.72
C ILE A 168 14.88 -8.64 -23.52
N ASP A 169 14.38 -9.87 -23.48
CA ASP A 169 13.62 -10.40 -22.34
C ASP A 169 14.46 -10.44 -21.06
N ASN A 170 15.75 -10.79 -21.18
CA ASN A 170 16.68 -10.72 -20.06
C ASN A 170 16.98 -9.27 -19.60
N VAL A 171 16.93 -8.30 -20.51
CA VAL A 171 17.00 -6.87 -20.14
C VAL A 171 15.71 -6.46 -19.43
N ALA A 172 14.56 -6.83 -19.98
CA ALA A 172 13.24 -6.54 -19.42
C ALA A 172 13.06 -7.13 -18.01
N ALA A 173 13.50 -8.37 -17.78
CA ALA A 173 13.45 -9.03 -16.47
C ALA A 173 14.28 -8.33 -15.37
N ARG A 174 15.28 -7.54 -15.77
CA ARG A 174 16.08 -6.70 -14.84
C ARG A 174 15.43 -5.34 -14.57
N LYS A 175 14.35 -5.02 -15.28
CA LYS A 175 13.56 -3.80 -15.06
C LYS A 175 12.38 -4.16 -14.18
N PHE A 176 12.10 -3.30 -13.21
CA PHE A 176 10.91 -3.45 -12.37
C PHE A 176 9.67 -3.03 -13.19
N SER A 177 9.18 -3.94 -14.04
CA SER A 177 8.04 -3.72 -14.93
C SER A 177 6.95 -4.74 -14.66
N ILE A 178 5.70 -4.26 -14.59
CA ILE A 178 4.51 -5.12 -14.40
C ILE A 178 4.10 -5.77 -15.73
N TYR A 179 4.48 -5.19 -16.86
CA TYR A 179 4.00 -5.56 -18.20
C TYR A 179 5.04 -6.32 -19.03
N ALA A 180 6.29 -6.44 -18.54
CA ALA A 180 7.35 -7.13 -19.26
C ALA A 180 6.97 -8.58 -19.63
N ASP A 181 6.39 -9.33 -18.71
CA ASP A 181 5.99 -10.73 -18.94
C ASP A 181 4.93 -10.85 -20.06
N GLN A 182 3.96 -9.94 -20.08
CA GLN A 182 2.97 -9.87 -21.15
C GLN A 182 3.60 -9.45 -22.50
N ALA A 183 4.56 -8.52 -22.46
CA ALA A 183 5.24 -8.00 -23.64
C ALA A 183 6.13 -9.04 -24.34
N VAL A 184 6.71 -9.97 -23.60
CA VAL A 184 7.45 -11.13 -24.17
C VAL A 184 6.59 -11.91 -25.17
N HIS A 185 5.28 -12.01 -24.91
CA HIS A 185 4.36 -12.79 -25.73
C HIS A 185 3.65 -11.98 -26.82
N LEU A 186 3.32 -10.72 -26.54
CA LEU A 186 2.51 -9.88 -27.45
C LEU A 186 3.32 -8.87 -28.27
N GLY A 187 4.60 -8.69 -27.93
CA GLY A 187 5.45 -7.64 -28.47
C GLY A 187 5.43 -6.39 -27.59
N TYR A 188 6.60 -5.79 -27.41
CA TYR A 188 6.81 -4.64 -26.54
C TYR A 188 6.04 -3.39 -27.03
N SER A 189 6.14 -3.05 -28.31
CA SER A 189 5.37 -1.93 -28.92
C SER A 189 3.86 -2.15 -28.87
N THR A 190 3.38 -3.39 -29.04
CA THR A 190 1.97 -3.74 -28.95
C THR A 190 1.43 -3.43 -27.55
N VAL A 191 2.12 -3.93 -26.51
CA VAL A 191 1.70 -3.69 -25.11
C VAL A 191 1.80 -2.21 -24.76
N ALA A 192 2.84 -1.50 -25.20
CA ALA A 192 2.95 -0.05 -25.01
C ALA A 192 1.72 0.69 -25.59
N SER A 193 1.33 0.34 -26.82
CA SER A 193 0.17 0.91 -27.49
C SER A 193 -1.14 0.59 -26.76
N MET A 194 -1.30 -0.63 -26.24
CA MET A 194 -2.46 -1.00 -25.42
C MET A 194 -2.54 -0.17 -24.13
N LEU A 195 -1.41 0.05 -23.44
CA LEU A 195 -1.37 0.89 -22.24
C LEU A 195 -1.75 2.35 -22.55
N GLU A 196 -1.30 2.88 -23.69
CA GLU A 196 -1.66 4.22 -24.15
C GLU A 196 -3.15 4.34 -24.49
N ALA A 197 -3.73 3.32 -25.12
CA ALA A 197 -5.10 3.33 -25.60
C ALA A 197 -6.14 3.01 -24.51
N GLU A 198 -5.80 2.17 -23.52
CA GLU A 198 -6.77 1.63 -22.56
C GLU A 198 -6.51 2.12 -21.13
N ALA A 199 -5.33 1.85 -20.59
CA ALA A 199 -5.01 2.12 -19.19
C ALA A 199 -4.83 3.63 -18.91
N MET A 200 -4.11 4.34 -19.79
CA MET A 200 -3.80 5.75 -19.62
C MET A 200 -5.07 6.64 -19.61
N PRO A 201 -6.07 6.45 -20.50
CA PRO A 201 -7.33 7.20 -20.43
C PRO A 201 -8.10 6.97 -19.13
N GLN A 202 -8.14 5.73 -18.62
CA GLN A 202 -8.80 5.42 -17.36
C GLN A 202 -8.15 6.19 -16.20
N VAL A 203 -6.82 6.17 -16.09
CA VAL A 203 -6.11 6.92 -15.05
C VAL A 203 -6.34 8.43 -15.16
N LYS A 204 -6.29 8.98 -16.39
CA LYS A 204 -6.59 10.41 -16.62
C LYS A 204 -8.02 10.77 -16.22
N ALA A 205 -8.99 9.90 -16.50
CA ALA A 205 -10.38 10.08 -16.10
C ALA A 205 -10.54 10.06 -14.57
N SER A 206 -9.90 9.10 -13.88
CA SER A 206 -9.90 9.02 -12.40
C SER A 206 -9.31 10.26 -11.76
N ILE A 207 -8.16 10.74 -12.24
CA ILE A 207 -7.53 11.99 -11.76
C ILE A 207 -8.48 13.17 -11.92
N LYS A 208 -9.14 13.31 -13.09
CA LYS A 208 -10.09 14.40 -13.35
C LYS A 208 -11.30 14.31 -12.41
N ALA A 209 -11.84 13.11 -12.20
CA ALA A 209 -12.98 12.88 -11.32
C ALA A 209 -12.64 13.26 -9.86
N ILE A 210 -11.50 12.79 -9.35
CA ILE A 210 -11.07 13.07 -7.96
C ILE A 210 -10.71 14.55 -7.79
N LYS A 211 -10.08 15.22 -8.77
CA LYS A 211 -9.86 16.67 -8.72
C LYS A 211 -11.18 17.45 -8.61
N LYS A 212 -12.20 17.03 -9.35
CA LYS A 212 -13.55 17.63 -9.27
C LYS A 212 -14.18 17.36 -7.90
N GLU A 213 -14.08 16.13 -7.40
CA GLU A 213 -14.57 15.76 -6.07
C GLU A 213 -13.90 16.58 -4.98
N LYS A 214 -12.56 16.68 -5.00
CA LYS A 214 -11.78 17.49 -4.06
C LYS A 214 -12.24 18.95 -4.07
N ALA A 215 -12.40 19.55 -5.25
CA ALA A 215 -12.87 20.93 -5.34
C ALA A 215 -14.28 21.10 -4.75
N SER A 216 -15.19 20.17 -5.05
CA SER A 216 -16.55 20.17 -4.48
C SER A 216 -16.53 19.99 -2.97
N PHE A 217 -15.74 19.06 -2.45
CA PHE A 217 -15.60 18.79 -1.02
C PHE A 217 -15.05 20.01 -0.29
N VAL A 218 -13.91 20.56 -0.73
CA VAL A 218 -13.28 21.74 -0.12
C VAL A 218 -14.22 22.95 -0.15
N SER A 219 -14.98 23.15 -1.24
CA SER A 219 -15.94 24.26 -1.32
C SER A 219 -17.10 24.15 -0.34
N ALA A 220 -17.46 22.93 0.07
CA ALA A 220 -18.54 22.67 1.02
C ALA A 220 -18.09 22.70 2.49
N LEU A 221 -16.78 22.70 2.76
CA LEU A 221 -16.27 22.73 4.13
C LEU A 221 -16.43 24.10 4.79
N PRO A 222 -16.81 24.15 6.07
CA PRO A 222 -16.63 25.33 6.93
C PRO A 222 -15.17 25.78 7.02
N ASP A 223 -14.92 27.08 7.23
CA ASP A 223 -13.56 27.65 7.19
C ASP A 223 -12.66 27.17 8.35
N ASP A 224 -13.23 26.89 9.52
CA ASP A 224 -12.49 26.29 10.65
C ASP A 224 -12.00 24.87 10.30
N ILE A 225 -12.82 24.08 9.59
CA ILE A 225 -12.45 22.75 9.11
C ILE A 225 -11.43 22.83 7.98
N LYS A 226 -11.56 23.80 7.06
CA LYS A 226 -10.54 24.04 6.02
C LYS A 226 -9.18 24.36 6.65
N ALA A 227 -9.15 25.23 7.66
CA ALA A 227 -7.92 25.55 8.37
C ALA A 227 -7.32 24.30 9.02
N LEU A 228 -8.13 23.49 9.69
CA LEU A 228 -7.70 22.23 10.31
C LEU A 228 -7.15 21.24 9.28
N ALA A 229 -7.88 21.01 8.18
CA ALA A 229 -7.52 20.06 7.13
C ALA A 229 -6.32 20.53 6.26
N SER A 230 -6.06 21.84 6.18
CA SER A 230 -4.93 22.39 5.42
C SER A 230 -3.56 22.15 6.06
N THR A 231 -3.54 21.76 7.34
CA THR A 231 -2.29 21.45 8.04
C THR A 231 -1.69 20.14 7.51
N PRO A 232 -0.42 20.11 7.08
CA PRO A 232 0.21 18.89 6.61
C PRO A 232 0.14 17.77 7.66
N TRP A 233 -0.35 16.60 7.25
CA TRP A 233 -0.48 15.46 8.15
C TRP A 233 0.88 14.99 8.65
N SER A 234 0.99 14.75 9.95
CA SER A 234 2.20 14.24 10.58
C SER A 234 1.83 13.31 11.72
N TRP A 235 2.15 12.03 11.57
CA TRP A 235 1.87 11.02 12.59
C TRP A 235 2.45 11.36 13.96
N SER A 236 3.68 11.88 14.01
CA SER A 236 4.29 12.32 15.28
C SER A 236 3.50 13.44 15.95
N LYS A 237 3.06 14.46 15.19
CA LYS A 237 2.27 15.57 15.73
C LYS A 237 0.89 15.10 16.22
N MET A 238 0.21 14.28 15.43
CA MET A 238 -1.12 13.76 15.77
C MET A 238 -1.05 12.82 16.99
N ALA A 239 -0.04 11.96 17.05
CA ALA A 239 0.21 11.10 18.20
C ALA A 239 0.44 11.92 19.47
N LYS A 240 1.29 12.96 19.43
CA LYS A 240 1.49 13.86 20.58
C LYS A 240 0.20 14.57 20.99
N PHE A 241 -0.59 15.02 20.03
CA PHE A 241 -1.86 15.70 20.29
C PHE A 241 -2.85 14.82 21.06
N VAL A 242 -2.93 13.51 20.75
CA VAL A 242 -3.79 12.55 21.47
C VAL A 242 -3.09 11.82 22.62
N GLY A 243 -1.92 12.30 23.05
CA GLY A 243 -1.17 11.75 24.18
C GLY A 243 -0.55 10.37 23.93
N MET A 244 -0.25 10.02 22.68
CA MET A 244 0.40 8.77 22.25
C MET A 244 1.82 8.98 21.69
N GLY A 245 2.49 10.04 22.16
CA GLY A 245 3.81 10.46 21.64
C GLY A 245 4.93 9.47 21.97
N ASP A 246 4.87 8.81 23.11
CA ASP A 246 5.89 7.85 23.55
C ASP A 246 5.76 6.54 22.80
N GLU A 247 4.52 6.05 22.60
CA GLU A 247 4.24 4.89 21.77
C GLU A 247 4.67 5.13 20.32
N TYR A 248 4.43 6.34 19.79
CA TYR A 248 4.95 6.72 18.48
C TYR A 248 6.47 6.54 18.43
N GLY A 249 7.20 7.14 19.37
CA GLY A 249 8.67 7.09 19.40
C GLY A 249 9.19 5.65 19.47
N TYR A 250 8.59 4.82 20.33
CA TYR A 250 8.99 3.43 20.50
C TYR A 250 8.70 2.59 19.24
N ILE A 251 7.45 2.60 18.75
CA ILE A 251 7.03 1.78 17.61
C ILE A 251 7.75 2.21 16.32
N TYR A 252 7.91 3.51 16.09
CA TYR A 252 8.60 4.01 14.90
C TYR A 252 10.10 3.70 14.92
N THR A 253 10.73 3.63 16.10
CA THR A 253 12.13 3.21 16.20
C THR A 253 12.29 1.76 15.73
N PHE A 254 11.48 0.84 16.21
CA PHE A 254 11.57 -0.57 15.80
C PHE A 254 11.20 -0.79 14.33
N THR A 255 10.10 -0.18 13.87
CA THR A 255 9.69 -0.31 12.47
C THR A 255 10.71 0.31 11.52
N SER A 256 11.30 1.47 11.85
CA SER A 256 12.33 2.08 11.03
C SER A 256 13.64 1.27 11.01
N THR A 257 14.06 0.73 12.16
CA THR A 257 15.31 -0.05 12.23
C THR A 257 15.15 -1.40 11.53
N LEU A 258 14.08 -2.14 11.81
CA LEU A 258 13.93 -3.54 11.39
C LEU A 258 13.24 -3.72 10.02
N MET A 259 12.41 -2.77 9.58
CA MET A 259 11.74 -2.88 8.27
C MET A 259 12.51 -2.18 7.14
N HIS A 260 13.61 -1.49 7.45
CA HIS A 260 14.47 -0.86 6.46
C HIS A 260 15.88 -1.42 6.52
N ALA A 261 16.58 -1.40 5.39
CA ALA A 261 17.99 -1.77 5.29
C ALA A 261 18.88 -0.64 5.84
N THR A 262 18.76 -0.36 7.14
CA THR A 262 19.61 0.59 7.85
C THR A 262 20.96 -0.07 8.16
N PRO A 263 22.04 0.71 8.35
CA PRO A 263 23.32 0.13 8.80
C PRO A 263 23.14 -0.74 10.04
N ALA A 264 22.33 -0.30 11.02
CA ALA A 264 22.06 -1.06 12.24
C ALA A 264 21.43 -2.43 11.95
N SER A 265 20.40 -2.53 11.11
CA SER A 265 19.76 -3.82 10.80
C SER A 265 20.61 -4.73 9.90
N LEU A 266 21.55 -4.18 9.13
CA LEU A 266 22.44 -4.96 8.29
C LEU A 266 23.66 -5.49 9.03
N THR A 267 24.27 -4.68 9.91
CA THR A 267 25.57 -4.98 10.50
C THR A 267 25.51 -5.50 11.93
N THR A 268 24.41 -5.27 12.64
CA THR A 268 24.24 -5.77 14.02
C THR A 268 23.44 -7.07 14.05
N ASP A 269 23.44 -7.73 15.21
CA ASP A 269 22.64 -8.93 15.43
C ASP A 269 21.14 -8.65 15.61
N GLN A 270 20.73 -7.37 15.61
CA GLN A 270 19.33 -6.95 15.73
C GLN A 270 18.58 -7.14 14.39
N LYS A 271 18.44 -8.39 13.97
CA LYS A 271 17.76 -8.80 12.73
C LYS A 271 16.29 -9.13 12.95
N ASN A 272 15.92 -9.44 14.19
CA ASN A 272 14.58 -9.85 14.60
C ASN A 272 14.22 -9.21 15.93
N LEU A 273 12.92 -9.21 16.24
CA LEU A 273 12.46 -8.96 17.60
C LEU A 273 12.84 -10.13 18.50
N GLU A 274 13.32 -9.81 19.68
CA GLU A 274 13.48 -10.78 20.75
C GLU A 274 12.11 -11.17 21.32
N LEU A 275 12.00 -12.36 21.92
CA LEU A 275 10.72 -12.87 22.45
C LEU A 275 10.04 -11.92 23.44
N HIS A 276 10.83 -11.21 24.26
CA HIS A 276 10.31 -10.25 25.22
C HIS A 276 9.81 -8.96 24.56
N GLU A 277 10.43 -8.52 23.46
CA GLU A 277 9.98 -7.39 22.66
C GLU A 277 8.68 -7.75 21.92
N MET A 278 8.61 -8.93 21.30
CA MET A 278 7.38 -9.45 20.71
C MET A 278 6.23 -9.45 21.73
N LEU A 279 6.49 -9.88 22.96
CA LEU A 279 5.49 -9.88 24.03
C LEU A 279 4.95 -8.47 24.32
N ILE A 280 5.81 -7.44 24.32
CA ILE A 280 5.38 -6.05 24.51
C ILE A 280 4.48 -5.60 23.35
N PHE A 281 4.87 -5.88 22.11
CA PHE A 281 4.08 -5.53 20.93
C PHE A 281 2.72 -6.23 20.91
N PHE A 282 2.67 -7.52 21.23
CA PHE A 282 1.39 -8.22 21.32
C PHE A 282 0.52 -7.72 22.47
N LYS A 283 1.10 -7.29 23.60
CA LYS A 283 0.32 -6.69 24.69
C LYS A 283 -0.32 -5.39 24.22
N PHE A 284 0.45 -4.57 23.53
CA PHE A 284 -0.04 -3.35 22.89
C PHE A 284 -1.17 -3.66 21.90
N ILE A 285 -0.96 -4.58 20.96
CA ILE A 285 -2.00 -5.00 19.98
C ILE A 285 -3.27 -5.46 20.70
N ASN A 286 -3.15 -6.34 21.70
CA ASN A 286 -4.28 -6.86 22.44
C ASN A 286 -5.11 -5.76 23.10
N ILE A 287 -4.46 -4.80 23.77
CA ILE A 287 -5.15 -3.66 24.38
C ILE A 287 -5.79 -2.77 23.30
N LYS A 288 -5.07 -2.46 22.22
CA LYS A 288 -5.62 -1.57 21.17
C LYS A 288 -6.76 -2.17 20.38
N PHE A 289 -6.84 -3.50 20.30
CA PHE A 289 -8.01 -4.16 19.73
C PHE A 289 -9.24 -3.97 20.63
N LEU A 290 -9.07 -4.06 21.95
CA LEU A 290 -10.13 -3.78 22.92
C LEU A 290 -10.54 -2.31 22.89
N ASP A 291 -9.57 -1.38 22.91
CA ASP A 291 -9.84 0.07 22.80
C ASP A 291 -10.65 0.39 21.52
N ALA A 292 -10.37 -0.29 20.40
CA ALA A 292 -11.10 -0.09 19.16
C ALA A 292 -12.54 -0.62 19.21
N ILE A 293 -12.77 -1.74 19.90
CA ILE A 293 -14.12 -2.27 20.16
C ILE A 293 -14.90 -1.27 21.03
N GLU A 294 -14.31 -0.79 22.13
CA GLU A 294 -14.92 0.20 23.02
C GLU A 294 -15.24 1.51 22.30
N ALA A 295 -14.28 2.05 21.53
CA ALA A 295 -14.49 3.25 20.73
C ALA A 295 -15.66 3.11 19.74
N SER A 296 -15.92 1.89 19.26
CA SER A 296 -17.03 1.62 18.36
C SER A 296 -18.39 1.79 19.02
N GLU A 297 -18.51 1.64 20.33
CA GLU A 297 -19.80 1.72 21.07
C GLU A 297 -20.43 3.11 21.01
N LYS A 298 -19.67 4.12 20.63
CA LYS A 298 -20.12 5.52 20.44
C LYS A 298 -20.92 5.74 19.15
N TYR A 299 -20.86 4.80 18.21
CA TYR A 299 -21.54 4.83 16.91
C TYR A 299 -22.44 3.60 16.76
#